data_AF-A0AAN6IKR0-F1
#
_entry.id   AF-A0AAN6IKR0-F1
#
_cell.length_a   1.000
_cell.length_b   1.000
_cell.length_c   1.000
_cell.angle_alpha   90.00
_cell.angle_beta   90.00
_cell.angle_gamma   90.00
#
_symmetry.space_group_name_H-M   'P 1'
#
loop_
_entity.id
_entity.type
_entity.pdbx_description
1 polymer ?
#
loop_
_entity_poly.entity_id
_entity_poly.type
_entity_poly.pdbx_seq_one_letter_code
_entity_poly.pdbx_strand_id
1 'polypeptide(L)' 'MARPDRRDPTQIRALHCVLGQLNRVDGSAQFSAGDTSVLCGVYGPVDVKLYEEKLDRAHIEVKFRPDIGVP' A
#
# COMPACT_ATOMS: atom_id res chain seq x y z
N MET A 1 28.96 13.93 7.18
CA MET A 1 28.85 13.29 5.85
C MET A 1 27.46 13.59 5.32
N ALA A 2 27.33 14.41 4.27
CA ALA A 2 26.02 14.86 3.79
C ALA A 2 25.31 13.72 3.04
N ARG A 3 23.99 13.58 3.22
CA ARG A 3 23.20 12.59 2.47
C ARG A 3 23.22 12.92 0.97
N PRO A 4 23.16 11.93 0.06
CA PRO A 4 23.15 12.18 -1.39
C PRO A 4 22.03 13.11 -1.87
N ASP A 5 20.90 13.08 -1.17
CA ASP A 5 19.71 13.89 -1.43
C ASP A 5 19.66 15.20 -0.63
N ARG A 6 20.75 15.56 0.06
CA ARG A 6 20.93 16.82 0.80
C ARG A 6 19.90 17.09 1.89
N ARG A 7 19.24 16.04 2.39
CA ARG A 7 18.31 16.13 3.53
C ARG A 7 19.07 16.03 4.86
N ASP A 8 18.44 16.51 5.94
CA ASP A 8 18.95 16.25 7.29
C ASP A 8 18.85 14.76 7.66
N PRO A 9 19.69 14.25 8.58
CA PRO A 9 19.62 12.86 9.03
C PRO A 9 18.25 12.46 9.58
N THR A 10 17.53 13.40 10.20
CA THR A 10 16.21 13.19 10.81
C THR A 10 15.05 13.50 9.86
N GLN A 11 15.32 14.01 8.65
CA GLN A 11 14.29 14.41 7.71
C GLN A 11 13.87 13.24 6.81
N ILE A 12 12.55 13.06 6.64
CA ILE A 12 11.93 12.08 5.72
C ILE A 12 11.80 12.64 4.28
N ARG A 13 11.51 11.76 3.31
CA ARG A 13 11.30 12.18 1.91
C ARG A 13 9.96 12.91 1.81
N ALA A 14 9.80 13.77 0.80
CA ALA A 14 8.50 14.38 0.53
C ALA A 14 7.44 13.30 0.32
N LEU A 15 6.32 13.42 1.03
CA LEU A 15 5.21 12.48 0.96
C LEU A 15 4.10 13.05 0.08
N HIS A 16 3.52 12.19 -0.74
CA HIS A 16 2.36 12.52 -1.57
C HIS A 16 1.34 11.39 -1.48
N CYS A 17 0.04 11.72 -1.46
CA CYS A 17 -1.04 10.75 -1.38
C CYS A 17 -2.21 11.20 -2.24
N VAL A 18 -2.73 10.28 -3.06
CA VAL A 18 -3.96 10.46 -3.84
C VAL A 18 -4.92 9.35 -3.46
N LEU A 19 -6.16 9.70 -3.13
CA LEU A 19 -7.21 8.75 -2.75
C LEU A 19 -8.18 8.52 -3.91
N GLY A 20 -8.71 7.30 -4.04
CA GLY A 20 -9.80 7.01 -4.98
C GLY A 20 -9.40 6.89 -6.46
N GLN A 21 -8.16 6.50 -6.75
CA GLN A 21 -7.64 6.41 -8.12
C GLN A 21 -8.13 5.17 -8.90
N LEU A 22 -8.51 4.10 -8.19
CA LEU A 22 -9.00 2.86 -8.81
C LEU A 22 -10.52 2.77 -8.71
N ASN A 23 -11.19 2.56 -9.86
CA ASN A 23 -12.65 2.52 -9.94
C ASN A 23 -13.30 1.18 -9.56
N ARG A 24 -12.52 0.09 -9.46
CA ARG A 24 -13.04 -1.28 -9.25
C ARG A 24 -12.89 -1.81 -7.83
N VAL A 25 -12.32 -1.02 -6.94
CA VAL A 25 -12.04 -1.40 -5.55
C VAL A 25 -12.84 -0.49 -4.63
N ASP A 26 -13.18 -0.99 -3.45
CA ASP A 26 -13.97 -0.22 -2.47
C ASP A 26 -13.19 0.97 -1.91
N GLY A 27 -11.86 0.82 -1.78
CA GLY A 27 -10.96 1.91 -1.42
C GLY A 27 -9.63 1.81 -2.15
N SER A 28 -9.06 2.94 -2.54
CA SER A 28 -7.72 2.97 -3.15
C SER A 28 -6.92 4.18 -2.71
N ALA A 29 -5.60 4.01 -2.69
CA ALA A 29 -4.66 5.09 -2.46
C ALA A 29 -3.38 4.87 -3.26
N GLN A 30 -2.89 5.92 -3.93
CA GLN A 30 -1.53 6.00 -4.41
C GLN A 30 -0.69 6.80 -3.42
N PHE A 31 0.37 6.21 -2.89
CA PHE A 31 1.29 6.85 -1.95
C PHE A 31 2.68 6.92 -2.54
N SER A 32 3.31 8.09 -2.43
CA SER A 32 4.68 8.31 -2.89
C SER A 32 5.54 8.94 -1.80
N ALA A 33 6.77 8.45 -1.67
CA ALA A 33 7.80 8.95 -0.77
C ALA A 33 9.07 9.25 -1.58
N GLY A 34 9.21 10.47 -2.10
CA GLY A 34 10.19 10.79 -3.14
C GLY A 34 9.98 9.90 -4.37
N ASP A 35 11.04 9.22 -4.81
CA ASP A 35 11.01 8.37 -6.01
C ASP A 35 10.36 6.98 -5.79
N THR A 36 9.94 6.66 -4.57
CA THR A 36 9.27 5.40 -4.26
C THR A 36 7.75 5.62 -4.27
N SER A 37 7.04 4.98 -5.20
CA SER A 37 5.58 5.03 -5.27
C SER A 37 4.96 3.64 -5.12
N VAL A 38 3.81 3.58 -4.46
CA VAL A 38 3.01 2.37 -4.29
C VAL A 38 1.55 2.69 -4.59
N LEU A 39 0.87 1.78 -5.27
CA LEU A 39 -0.58 1.82 -5.48
C LEU A 39 -1.23 0.68 -4.68
N CYS A 40 -2.18 1.03 -3.81
CA CYS A 40 -2.92 0.09 -2.99
C CYS A 40 -4.42 0.15 -3.33
N GLY A 41 -5.04 -1.02 -3.42
CA GLY A 41 -6.48 -1.19 -3.48
C GLY A 41 -6.93 -2.11 -2.36
N VAL A 42 -7.97 -1.69 -1.64
CA VAL A 42 -8.65 -2.46 -0.61
C VAL A 42 -9.97 -2.92 -1.20
N TYR A 43 -10.15 -4.23 -1.19
CA TYR A 43 -11.44 -4.87 -1.43
C TYR A 43 -12.09 -5.00 -0.05
N GLY A 44 -13.34 -4.57 0.05
CA GLY A 44 -14.06 -4.40 1.29
C GLY A 44 -14.19 -5.70 2.08
N PRO A 45 -14.88 -5.66 3.24
CA PRO A 45 -15.21 -6.86 3.97
C PRO A 45 -16.04 -7.79 3.08
N VAL A 46 -15.44 -8.91 2.68
CA VAL A 46 -16.05 -9.94 1.82
C VAL A 46 -15.98 -11.29 2.51
N ASP A 47 -16.78 -12.23 2.03
CA ASP A 47 -16.74 -13.60 2.52
C ASP A 47 -15.35 -14.20 2.34
N VAL A 48 -14.85 -14.76 3.44
CA VAL A 48 -13.55 -15.41 3.52
C VAL A 48 -13.72 -16.89 3.24
N LYS A 49 -12.68 -17.55 2.76
CA LYS A 49 -12.73 -18.99 2.56
C LYS A 49 -12.90 -19.67 3.92
N LEU A 50 -13.71 -20.72 3.98
CA LEU A 50 -14.04 -21.46 5.21
C LEU A 50 -12.80 -21.86 6.06
N TYR A 51 -11.66 -22.13 5.43
CA TYR A 51 -10.43 -22.52 6.14
C TYR A 51 -9.62 -21.33 6.70
N GLU A 52 -9.85 -20.12 6.17
CA GLU A 52 -9.23 -18.85 6.59
C GLU A 52 -10.12 -18.05 7.54
N GLU A 53 -11.38 -18.47 7.66
CA GLU A 53 -12.42 -17.85 8.49
C GLU A 53 -12.08 -17.95 9.97
N LYS A 54 -12.31 -16.84 10.68
CA LYS A 54 -12.19 -16.76 12.12
C LYS A 54 -13.51 -16.25 12.67
N LEU A 55 -14.13 -17.03 13.55
CA LEU A 55 -15.46 -16.74 14.12
C LEU A 55 -15.50 -15.42 14.92
N ASP A 56 -14.36 -15.00 15.46
CA ASP A 56 -14.24 -13.88 16.40
C ASP A 56 -13.63 -12.61 15.79
N ARG A 57 -13.11 -12.66 14.55
CA ARG A 57 -12.34 -11.55 13.98
C ARG A 57 -12.30 -11.55 12.45
N ALA A 58 -12.06 -10.38 11.87
CA ALA A 58 -11.87 -10.23 10.44
C ALA A 58 -10.56 -10.89 9.96
N HIS A 59 -10.59 -11.45 8.75
CA HIS A 59 -9.41 -11.91 8.03
C HIS A 59 -8.94 -10.81 7.08
N ILE A 60 -7.63 -10.55 7.04
CA ILE A 60 -7.02 -9.56 6.14
C ILE A 60 -5.96 -10.28 5.31
N GLU A 61 -6.15 -10.31 3.99
CA GLU A 61 -5.17 -10.85 3.06
C GLU A 61 -4.40 -9.68 2.39
N VAL A 62 -3.07 -9.74 2.39
CA VAL A 62 -2.21 -8.73 1.77
C VAL A 62 -1.43 -9.36 0.64
N LYS A 63 -1.61 -8.84 -0.58
CA LYS A 63 -0.88 -9.25 -1.78
C LYS A 63 0.01 -8.11 -2.25
N PHE A 64 1.31 -8.33 -2.26
CA PHE A 64 2.28 -7.38 -2.80
C PHE A 64 2.71 -7.84 -4.20
N ARG A 65 2.78 -6.91 -5.16
CA ARG A 65 3.27 -7.17 -6.51
C ARG A 65 4.29 -6.11 -6.88
N PRO A 66 5.49 -6.50 -7.37
CA PRO A 66 6.44 -5.54 -7.91
C PRO A 66 5.93 -4.99 -9.26
N ASP A 67 6.41 -3.82 -9.64
CA ASP A 67 6.13 -3.21 -10.95
C ASP A 67 6.77 -4.03 -12.09
N ILE A 68 7.96 -4.59 -11.83
CA ILE A 68 8.71 -5.43 -12.77
C ILE A 68 9.19 -6.68 -12.04
N GLY A 69 8.96 -7.85 -12.63
CA GLY A 69 9.40 -9.14 -12.10
C GLY A 69 8.25 -10.07 -11.74
N VAL A 70 8.59 -11.19 -11.09
CA VAL A 70 7.62 -12.21 -10.69
C VAL A 70 7.15 -11.93 -9.25
N PRO A 71 5.84 -12.01 -8.96
CA PRO A 71 5.30 -11.93 -7.59
C PRO A 71 5.74 -13.08 -6.68
#